data_AF-A0A959D7F7-F1
#
_entry.id   AF-A0A959D7F7-F1
#
_cell.length_a   1.000
_cell.length_b   1.000
_cell.length_c   1.000
_cell.angle_alpha   90.00
_cell.angle_beta   90.00
_cell.angle_gamma   90.00
#
_symmetry.space_group_name_H-M   'P 1'
#
loop_
_entity.id
_entity.type
_entity.pdbx_description
1 polymer ?
#
loop_
_entity_poly.entity_id
_entity_poly.type
_entity_poly.pdbx_seq_one_letter_code
_entity_poly.pdbx_strand_id
1 'polypeptide(L)' 'MGLLLFTPAPLSGQKHAAPGQATGAGRKYSVEQLTIEQGLSDNNVNACLQDRTGYLWFGTHDGLNRYDGYSFTVYKH' A
#
# COMPACT_ATOMS: atom_id res chain seq x y z
N MET A 1 -65.72 1.02 16.29
CA MET A 1 -64.66 1.95 16.74
C MET A 1 -63.31 1.26 16.51
N GLY A 2 -62.50 1.49 15.50
CA GLY A 2 -62.58 2.22 14.25
C GLY A 2 -61.59 1.56 13.27
N LEU A 3 -61.99 1.41 12.02
CA LEU A 3 -61.20 0.88 10.90
C LEU A 3 -60.18 1.95 10.45
N LEU A 4 -58.89 1.63 10.35
CA LEU A 4 -57.94 2.42 9.56
C LEU A 4 -57.03 1.53 8.72
N LEU A 5 -57.13 1.79 7.43
CA LEU A 5 -56.46 1.17 6.29
C LEU A 5 -54.98 1.55 6.27
N PHE A 6 -54.09 0.59 6.02
CA PHE A 6 -52.78 0.89 5.44
C PHE A 6 -52.75 0.27 4.05
N THR A 7 -52.75 1.12 3.03
CA THR A 7 -52.64 0.73 1.62
C THR A 7 -51.23 0.25 1.32
N PRO A 8 -51.03 -0.78 0.47
CA PRO A 8 -49.71 -1.07 -0.06
C PRO A 8 -49.28 0.08 -0.99
N ALA A 9 -48.11 0.65 -0.74
CA ALA A 9 -47.52 1.67 -1.61
C ALA A 9 -47.25 1.08 -3.01
N PRO A 10 -47.50 1.81 -4.11
CA PRO A 10 -47.18 1.33 -5.45
C PRO A 10 -45.67 1.29 -5.66
N LEU A 11 -45.16 0.14 -6.15
CA LEU A 11 -43.83 0.02 -6.73
C LEU A 11 -43.75 0.88 -7.99
N SER A 12 -43.31 2.13 -7.84
CA SER A 12 -42.99 3.03 -8.95
C SER A 12 -41.51 3.41 -8.86
N GLY A 13 -40.75 3.01 -9.88
CA GLY A 13 -39.40 3.52 -10.12
C GLY A 13 -38.26 2.57 -9.76
N GLN A 14 -38.19 1.42 -10.42
CA GLN A 14 -36.91 0.80 -10.79
C GLN A 14 -36.13 1.78 -11.67
N LYS A 15 -35.49 2.77 -11.04
CA LYS A 15 -34.37 3.49 -11.65
C LYS A 15 -33.28 2.44 -11.79
N HIS A 16 -32.91 2.12 -13.03
CA HIS A 16 -31.88 1.16 -13.38
C HIS A 16 -30.69 1.34 -12.41
N ALA A 17 -30.54 0.40 -11.49
CA ALA A 17 -29.32 0.31 -10.72
C ALA A 17 -28.20 0.12 -11.74
N ALA A 18 -27.31 1.11 -11.85
CA ALA A 18 -26.05 0.90 -12.51
C ALA A 18 -25.42 -0.37 -11.88
N PRO A 19 -24.87 -1.30 -12.69
CA PRO A 19 -24.24 -2.49 -12.16
C PRO A 19 -23.21 -2.06 -11.11
N GLY A 20 -23.31 -2.72 -9.95
CA GLY A 20 -22.70 -2.30 -8.70
C GLY A 20 -21.26 -1.80 -8.88
N GLN A 21 -21.02 -0.57 -8.43
CA GLN A 21 -19.68 -0.24 -7.96
C GLN A 21 -19.43 -1.14 -6.77
N ALA A 22 -18.72 -2.24 -7.00
CA ALA A 22 -18.10 -2.99 -5.93
C ALA A 22 -17.20 -2.01 -5.18
N THR A 23 -17.68 -1.50 -4.04
CA THR A 23 -16.86 -0.79 -3.06
C THR A 23 -15.95 -1.80 -2.40
N GLY A 24 -15.01 -2.35 -3.18
CA GLY A 24 -13.85 -3.02 -2.63
C GLY A 24 -13.11 -1.96 -1.83
N ALA A 25 -13.14 -2.07 -0.49
CA ALA A 25 -12.23 -1.35 0.38
C ALA A 25 -10.80 -1.82 0.06
N GLY A 26 -10.23 -1.29 -1.02
CA GLY A 26 -8.88 -1.60 -1.45
C GLY A 26 -7.93 -1.21 -0.33
N ARG A 27 -7.09 -2.17 0.12
CA ARG A 27 -6.06 -1.88 1.10
C ARG A 27 -5.17 -0.78 0.54
N LYS A 28 -5.13 0.38 1.21
CA LYS A 28 -4.11 1.38 0.97
C LYS A 28 -2.79 0.85 1.50
N TYR A 29 -1.79 0.79 0.64
CA TYR A 29 -0.41 0.50 1.03
C TYR A 29 0.36 1.82 1.08
N SER A 30 1.09 2.06 2.17
CA SER A 30 2.09 3.13 2.24
C SER A 30 3.40 2.59 1.70
N VAL A 31 4.01 3.31 0.77
CA VAL A 31 5.32 3.00 0.21
C VAL A 31 6.29 4.08 0.66
N GLU A 32 7.40 3.65 1.24
CA GLU A 32 8.52 4.54 1.56
C GLU A 32 9.51 4.55 0.38
N GLN A 33 10.14 5.70 0.16
CA GLN A 33 11.18 5.84 -0.87
C GLN A 33 12.52 5.99 -0.17
N LEU A 34 13.43 5.07 -0.48
CA LEU A 34 14.81 5.07 0.00
C LEU A 34 15.72 5.37 -1.19
N THR A 35 16.32 6.55 -1.19
CA THR A 35 17.16 7.12 -2.24
C THR A 35 18.51 7.55 -1.66
N ILE A 36 19.38 8.08 -2.51
CA ILE A 36 20.67 8.64 -2.10
C ILE A 36 20.54 9.72 -1.02
N GLU A 37 19.44 10.49 -1.02
CA GLU A 37 19.17 11.52 -0.02
C GLU A 37 18.94 10.95 1.39
N GLN A 38 18.51 9.69 1.51
CA GLN A 38 18.40 9.01 2.81
C GLN A 38 19.66 8.20 3.18
N GLY A 39 20.70 8.18 2.33
CA GLY A 39 21.98 7.55 2.63
C GLY A 39 22.29 6.26 1.84
N LEU A 40 21.45 5.90 0.87
CA LEU A 40 21.80 4.86 -0.10
C LEU A 40 23.02 5.31 -0.94
N SER A 41 23.96 4.43 -1.22
CA SER A 41 25.18 4.81 -1.97
C SER A 41 24.93 5.11 -3.45
N ASP A 42 23.96 4.45 -4.09
CA ASP A 42 23.60 4.68 -5.50
C ASP A 42 22.15 4.23 -5.73
N ASN A 43 21.42 4.93 -6.61
CA ASN A 43 20.00 4.64 -6.89
C ASN A 43 19.79 3.36 -7.72
N ASN A 44 20.84 2.79 -8.30
CA ASN A 44 20.81 1.56 -9.07
C ASN A 44 21.04 0.35 -8.17
N VAL A 45 19.96 -0.13 -7.54
CA VAL A 45 19.95 -1.35 -6.71
C VAL A 45 19.83 -2.59 -7.59
N ASN A 46 20.80 -3.51 -7.50
CA ASN A 46 20.83 -4.75 -8.29
C ASN A 46 20.46 -6.00 -7.47
N ALA A 47 20.51 -5.92 -6.14
CA ALA A 47 20.19 -7.02 -5.25
C ALA A 47 19.64 -6.50 -3.91
N CYS A 48 18.69 -7.23 -3.33
CA CYS A 48 18.19 -6.97 -1.99
C CYS A 48 18.01 -8.27 -1.19
N LEU A 49 18.23 -8.23 0.12
CA LEU A 49 18.08 -9.36 1.04
C LEU A 49 17.74 -8.86 2.44
N GLN A 50 16.92 -9.61 3.19
CA GLN A 50 16.83 -9.45 4.64
C GLN A 50 17.65 -10.53 5.33
N ASP A 51 18.47 -10.17 6.31
CA ASP A 51 19.20 -11.14 7.11
C ASP A 51 18.37 -11.69 8.28
N ARG A 52 18.94 -12.66 9.02
CA ARG A 52 18.27 -13.31 10.15
C ARG A 52 18.07 -12.40 11.36
N THR A 53 18.81 -11.30 11.44
CA THR A 53 18.70 -10.30 12.51
C THR A 53 17.73 -9.18 12.18
N GLY A 54 17.21 -9.16 10.95
CA GLY A 54 16.18 -8.23 10.50
C GLY A 54 16.71 -7.06 9.67
N TYR A 55 18.02 -6.93 9.47
CA TYR A 55 18.57 -5.86 8.63
C TYR A 55 18.27 -6.12 7.15
N LEU A 56 18.02 -5.02 6.43
CA LEU A 56 17.89 -5.04 4.97
C LEU A 56 19.23 -4.70 4.33
N TRP A 57 19.61 -5.49 3.34
CA TRP A 57 20.84 -5.35 2.59
C TRP A 57 20.52 -5.00 1.15
N PHE A 58 21.21 -4.01 0.60
CA PHE A 58 21.06 -3.55 -0.77
C PHE A 58 22.42 -3.47 -1.46
N GLY A 59 22.60 -4.29 -2.49
CA GLY A 59 23.72 -4.17 -3.42
C GLY A 59 23.42 -3.07 -4.42
N THR A 60 24.32 -2.09 -4.53
CA THR A 60 24.27 -1.04 -5.55
C THR A 60 25.53 -1.07 -6.39
N HIS A 61 25.59 -0.24 -7.43
CA HIS A 61 26.81 -0.12 -8.25
C HIS A 61 27.97 0.53 -7.49
N ASP A 62 27.68 1.28 -6.42
CA ASP A 62 28.64 2.05 -5.63
C ASP A 62 28.73 1.56 -4.17
N GLY A 63 28.48 0.27 -3.93
CA GLY A 63 28.75 -0.38 -2.64
C GLY A 63 27.62 -1.25 -2.11
N LEU A 64 27.83 -1.72 -0.87
CA LEU A 64 26.87 -2.53 -0.14
C LEU A 64 26.25 -1.68 0.98
N ASN A 65 24.93 -1.68 1.06
CA ASN A 65 24.19 -0.83 2.00
C ASN A 65 23.42 -1.72 2.97
N ARG A 66 23.59 -1.50 4.27
CA ARG A 66 22.79 -2.14 5.32
C ARG A 66 21.85 -1.12 5.94
N TYR A 67 20.58 -1.44 6.02
CA TYR A 67 19.52 -0.58 6.54
C TYR A 67 18.87 -1.21 7.78
N ASP A 68 18.71 -0.41 8.82
CA ASP A 68 18.17 -0.82 10.13
C ASP A 68 16.71 -0.44 10.36
N GLY A 69 16.05 0.17 9.38
CA GLY A 69 14.70 0.74 9.51
C GLY A 69 14.69 2.26 9.73
N TYR A 70 15.86 2.87 9.93
CA TYR A 70 16.01 4.31 10.17
C TYR A 70 17.17 4.92 9.36
N SER A 71 18.26 4.19 9.18
CA SER A 71 19.51 4.70 8.62
C SER A 71 20.29 3.64 7.83
N PHE A 72 21.16 4.11 6.94
CA PHE A 72 22.06 3.26 6.16
C PHE A 72 23.48 3.24 6.74
N THR A 73 24.08 2.06 6.79
CA THR A 73 25.53 1.85 6.89
C THR A 73 26.05 1.43 5.52
N VAL A 74 27.03 2.16 5.00
CA VAL A 74 27.60 1.92 3.65
C VAL A 74 28.97 1.25 3.77
N TYR A 75 29.16 0.16 3.01
CA TYR A 75 30.41 -0.59 2.92
C TYR A 75 30.97 -0.45 1.50
N LYS A 76 32.19 0.08 1.39
CA LYS A 76 32.96 0.28 0.16
C LYS A 76 34.41 -0.17 0.38
N HIS A 77 35.10 -0.50 -0.72
CA HIS A 77 36.53 -0.80 -0.73
C HIS A 77 37.36 0.41 -1.14
#